data_AF-A0A6I8N2B2-F1
#
_entry.id   AF-A0A6I8N2B2-F1
#
_cell.length_a   1.000
_cell.length_b   1.000
_cell.length_c   1.000
_cell.angle_alpha   90.00
_cell.angle_beta   90.00
_cell.angle_gamma   90.00
#
_symmetry.space_group_name_H-M   'P 1'
#
loop_
_entity.id
_entity.type
_entity.pdbx_description
1 polymer ?
#
loop_
_entity_poly.entity_id
_entity_poly.type
_entity_poly.pdbx_seq_one_letter_code
_entity_poly.pdbx_strand_id
1 'polypeptide(L)'
;MSAFGYRRELSKYESIDEDELLASLSAEELKELERELEDIEPNRSLPVGMRQKSLTEKTPTGNFSREALMAYWEKETKKLLEKERLGECDKGKKSSQNHVLKEIKSSLKTVPEKKMEESSRPSTPQRSLHDSLMDAIRGSSIRQLKRVSNLSPAAQIP
;
A
#
# COMPACT_ATOMS: atom_id res chain seq x y z
N MET A 1 -21.93 13.54 19.42
CA MET A 1 -21.49 12.38 20.25
C MET A 1 -22.16 11.16 19.66
N SER A 2 -21.38 10.22 19.12
CA SER A 2 -21.93 9.05 18.42
C SER A 2 -22.77 8.22 19.39
N ALA A 3 -24.09 8.19 19.18
CA ALA A 3 -25.01 7.35 19.91
C ALA A 3 -24.94 5.93 19.33
N PHE A 4 -23.77 5.31 19.44
CA PHE A 4 -23.62 3.91 19.08
C PHE A 4 -24.46 3.09 20.06
N GLY A 5 -25.35 2.24 19.54
CA GLY A 5 -26.33 1.47 20.32
C GLY A 5 -25.74 0.64 21.46
N TYR A 6 -24.43 0.38 21.44
CA TYR A 6 -23.69 -0.30 22.50
C TYR A 6 -23.90 0.31 23.88
N ARG A 7 -24.05 1.64 24.03
CA ARG A 7 -24.27 2.23 25.37
C ARG A 7 -25.58 1.75 26.03
N ARG A 8 -26.63 1.48 25.24
CA ARG A 8 -27.94 1.11 25.79
C ARG A 8 -27.98 -0.34 26.28
N GLU A 9 -27.14 -1.21 25.72
CA GLU A 9 -27.07 -2.63 26.07
C GLU A 9 -26.15 -2.91 27.26
N LEU A 10 -25.19 -2.03 27.54
CA LEU A 10 -24.29 -2.14 28.69
C LEU A 10 -25.01 -2.09 30.05
N SER A 11 -26.14 -1.40 30.13
CA SER A 11 -26.98 -1.34 31.34
C SER A 11 -27.44 -2.73 31.83
N LYS A 12 -27.47 -3.74 30.96
CA LYS A 12 -27.83 -5.12 31.35
C LYS A 12 -26.74 -5.81 32.14
N TYR A 13 -25.48 -5.44 31.91
CA TYR A 13 -24.32 -6.04 32.53
C TYR A 13 -23.86 -5.25 33.76
N GLU A 14 -24.26 -3.99 33.89
CA GLU A 14 -23.87 -3.10 35.00
C GLU A 14 -24.49 -3.46 36.36
N SER A 15 -25.56 -4.24 36.39
CA SER A 15 -26.23 -4.69 37.62
C SER A 15 -26.01 -6.16 37.96
N ILE A 16 -25.13 -6.86 37.24
CA ILE A 16 -24.82 -8.26 37.51
C ILE A 16 -23.74 -8.31 38.59
N ASP A 17 -23.89 -9.21 39.55
CA ASP A 17 -22.86 -9.46 40.56
C ASP A 17 -21.72 -10.29 39.94
N GLU A 18 -20.56 -9.66 39.77
CA GLU A 18 -19.38 -10.27 39.18
C GLU A 18 -18.82 -11.39 40.06
N ASP A 19 -18.86 -11.23 41.39
CA ASP A 19 -18.31 -12.19 42.33
C ASP A 19 -19.14 -13.48 42.36
N GLU A 20 -20.47 -13.37 42.30
CA GLU A 20 -21.37 -14.52 42.19
C GLU A 20 -21.18 -15.26 40.86
N LEU A 21 -21.05 -14.52 39.75
CA LEU A 21 -20.81 -15.11 38.43
C LEU A 21 -19.48 -15.89 38.40
N LEU A 22 -18.42 -15.31 38.95
CA LEU A 22 -17.10 -15.96 39.03
C LEU A 22 -17.11 -17.20 39.93
N ALA A 23 -17.84 -17.16 41.04
CA ALA A 23 -17.97 -18.30 41.94
C ALA A 23 -18.73 -19.49 41.31
N SER A 24 -19.55 -19.25 40.29
CA SER A 24 -20.28 -20.30 39.57
C SER A 24 -19.42 -21.11 38.60
N LEU A 25 -18.25 -20.59 38.21
CA LEU A 25 -17.31 -21.25 37.31
C LEU A 25 -16.46 -22.30 38.03
N SER A 26 -16.12 -23.38 37.32
CA SER A 26 -15.16 -24.36 37.83
C SER A 26 -13.72 -23.84 37.76
N ALA A 27 -12.81 -24.48 38.51
CA ALA A 27 -11.39 -24.11 38.51
C ALA A 27 -10.71 -24.26 37.14
N GLU A 28 -11.16 -25.21 36.32
CA GLU A 28 -10.66 -25.37 34.95
C GLU A 28 -11.15 -24.26 34.03
N GLU A 29 -12.41 -23.86 34.16
CA GLU A 29 -12.99 -22.75 33.39
C GLU A 29 -12.42 -21.39 33.81
N LEU A 30 -12.16 -21.17 35.09
CA LEU A 30 -11.45 -19.97 35.57
C LEU A 30 -10.04 -19.88 34.99
N LYS A 31 -9.33 -21.01 34.91
CA LYS A 31 -7.99 -21.08 34.32
C LYS A 31 -8.01 -20.84 32.81
N GLU A 32 -9.04 -21.31 32.13
CA GLU A 32 -9.29 -21.04 30.72
C GLU A 32 -9.59 -19.55 30.48
N LEU A 33 -10.43 -18.94 31.33
CA LEU A 33 -10.75 -17.52 31.31
C LEU A 33 -9.50 -16.64 31.51
N GLU A 34 -8.66 -16.99 32.48
CA GLU A 34 -7.37 -16.31 32.72
C GLU A 34 -6.47 -16.38 31.48
N ARG A 35 -6.37 -17.55 30.84
CA ARG A 35 -5.61 -17.74 29.60
C ARG A 35 -6.16 -16.91 28.44
N GLU A 36 -7.48 -16.80 28.31
CA GLU A 36 -8.10 -16.03 27.23
C GLU A 36 -7.85 -14.52 27.39
N LEU A 37 -7.85 -14.02 28.63
CA LEU A 37 -7.52 -12.62 28.94
C LEU A 37 -6.07 -12.26 28.56
N GLU A 38 -5.12 -13.18 28.76
CA GLU A 38 -3.72 -12.98 28.34
C GLU A 38 -3.59 -12.85 26.81
N ASP A 39 -4.44 -13.52 26.04
CA ASP A 39 -4.37 -13.51 24.58
C ASP A 39 -5.03 -12.27 23.95
N ILE A 40 -6.09 -11.76 24.58
CA ILE A 40 -6.85 -10.58 24.14
C ILE A 40 -6.12 -9.27 24.47
N GLU A 41 -5.40 -9.18 25.59
CA GLU A 41 -4.61 -8.00 25.96
C GLU A 41 -3.17 -8.35 26.38
N PRO A 42 -2.25 -8.65 25.44
CA PRO A 42 -0.88 -9.00 25.78
C PRO A 42 -0.12 -7.87 26.51
N ASN A 43 -0.59 -6.62 26.42
CA ASN A 43 -0.17 -5.52 27.30
C ASN A 43 -1.09 -4.29 27.20
N ARG A 44 -1.83 -3.94 28.27
CA ARG A 44 -2.79 -2.83 28.27
C ARG A 44 -2.17 -1.42 28.21
N SER A 45 -0.89 -1.30 28.52
CA SER A 45 -0.15 -0.03 28.48
C SER A 45 0.32 0.37 27.08
N LEU A 46 0.34 -0.58 26.14
CA LEU A 46 0.87 -0.36 24.80
C LEU A 46 -0.24 0.04 23.81
N PRO A 47 0.04 0.95 22.85
CA PRO A 47 -0.89 1.26 21.76
C PRO A 47 -1.27 0.00 20.97
N VAL A 48 -2.50 -0.04 20.43
CA VAL A 48 -3.06 -1.22 19.74
C VAL A 48 -2.13 -1.81 18.66
N GLY A 49 -1.42 -0.97 17.89
CA GLY A 49 -0.48 -1.43 16.86
C GLY A 49 0.76 -2.14 17.41
N MET A 50 1.15 -1.87 18.66
CA MET A 50 2.26 -2.55 19.33
C MET A 50 1.84 -3.86 20.01
N ARG A 51 0.53 -4.13 20.08
CA ARG A 51 -0.02 -5.41 20.54
C ARG A 51 -0.12 -6.44 19.41
N GLN A 52 0.14 -6.03 18.17
CA GLN A 52 0.01 -6.89 17.01
C GLN A 52 1.09 -7.99 17.02
N LYS A 53 0.65 -9.25 17.10
CA LYS A 53 1.52 -10.43 16.98
C LYS A 53 2.17 -10.47 15.59
N SER A 54 3.39 -10.99 15.50
CA SER A 54 4.10 -11.14 14.23
C SER A 54 3.30 -12.04 13.27
N LEU A 55 2.88 -11.48 12.13
CA LEU A 55 2.08 -12.18 11.10
C LEU A 55 2.89 -13.18 10.26
N THR A 56 4.16 -13.36 10.57
CA THR A 56 5.05 -14.25 9.81
C THR A 56 6.04 -14.92 10.74
N GLU A 57 6.21 -16.22 10.55
CA GLU A 57 7.26 -17.02 11.19
C GLU A 57 8.61 -16.85 10.49
N LYS A 58 8.65 -16.14 9.36
CA LYS A 58 9.91 -15.89 8.64
C LYS A 58 10.75 -14.92 9.44
N THR A 59 11.99 -15.30 9.71
CA THR A 59 13.01 -14.36 10.19
C THR A 59 13.08 -13.18 9.23
N PRO A 60 13.14 -11.93 9.72
CA PRO A 60 13.23 -10.77 8.85
C PRO A 60 14.36 -10.99 7.84
N THR A 61 14.05 -10.84 6.55
CA THR A 61 15.00 -11.07 5.43
C THR A 61 16.06 -9.98 5.40
N GLY A 62 16.89 -9.89 6.44
CA GLY A 62 17.95 -8.91 6.63
C GLY A 62 17.51 -7.45 6.50
N ASN A 63 18.47 -6.54 6.69
CA ASN A 63 18.26 -5.14 6.34
C ASN A 63 18.37 -4.97 4.83
N PHE A 64 17.43 -4.23 4.24
CA PHE A 64 17.54 -3.78 2.86
C PHE A 64 18.79 -2.91 2.68
N SER A 65 19.77 -3.40 1.92
CA SER A 65 20.97 -2.63 1.56
C SER A 65 20.82 -2.05 0.16
N ARG A 66 20.75 -0.71 0.08
CA ARG A 66 20.73 0.02 -1.18
C ARG A 66 21.97 -0.27 -2.02
N GLU A 67 23.14 -0.40 -1.39
CA GLU A 67 24.39 -0.72 -2.07
C GLU A 67 24.34 -2.10 -2.70
N ALA A 68 23.85 -3.10 -1.98
CA ALA A 68 23.69 -4.46 -2.51
C ALA A 68 22.71 -4.49 -3.69
N LEU A 69 21.61 -3.73 -3.63
CA LEU A 69 20.67 -3.60 -4.75
C LEU A 69 21.32 -2.95 -5.97
N MET A 70 22.05 -1.84 -5.77
CA MET A 70 22.73 -1.15 -6.87
C MET A 70 23.80 -2.04 -7.50
N ALA A 71 24.63 -2.72 -6.70
CA ALA A 71 25.64 -3.66 -7.18
C ALA A 71 25.02 -4.83 -7.95
N TYR A 72 23.87 -5.34 -7.51
CA TYR A 72 23.12 -6.36 -8.24
C TYR A 72 22.66 -5.84 -9.61
N TRP A 73 22.11 -4.63 -9.69
CA TRP A 73 21.68 -4.03 -10.97
C TRP A 73 22.85 -3.72 -11.90
N GLU A 74 23.96 -3.19 -11.39
CA GLU A 74 25.19 -2.98 -12.17
C GLU A 74 25.73 -4.31 -12.73
N LYS A 75 25.72 -5.36 -11.91
CA LYS A 75 26.11 -6.71 -12.35
C LYS A 75 25.16 -7.26 -13.41
N GLU A 76 23.86 -7.12 -13.22
CA GLU A 76 22.85 -7.66 -14.14
C GLU A 76 22.85 -6.91 -15.47
N THR A 77 23.00 -5.58 -15.46
CA THR A 77 23.14 -4.75 -16.67
C THR A 77 24.42 -5.07 -17.43
N LYS A 78 25.56 -5.22 -16.73
CA LYS A 78 26.82 -5.64 -17.34
C LYS A 78 26.69 -7.03 -17.97
N LYS A 79 26.03 -7.96 -17.28
CA LYS A 79 25.78 -9.32 -17.77
C LYS A 79 24.89 -9.32 -19.03
N LEU A 80 23.87 -8.48 -19.10
CA LEU A 80 23.05 -8.32 -20.30
C LEU A 80 23.87 -7.79 -21.48
N LEU A 81 24.69 -6.75 -21.24
CA LEU A 81 25.53 -6.15 -22.27
C LEU A 81 26.63 -7.12 -22.77
N GLU A 82 27.16 -7.96 -21.87
CA GLU A 82 28.10 -9.02 -22.24
C GLU A 82 27.44 -10.13 -23.06
N LYS A 83 26.20 -10.54 -22.74
CA LYS A 83 25.42 -11.48 -23.56
C LYS A 83 25.13 -10.96 -24.96
N GLU A 84 24.83 -9.66 -25.10
CA GLU A 84 24.68 -9.02 -26.41
C GLU A 84 25.99 -9.05 -27.21
N ARG A 85 27.12 -8.76 -26.55
CA ARG A 85 28.45 -8.81 -27.18
C ARG A 85 28.84 -10.24 -27.61
N LEU A 86 28.47 -11.25 -26.83
CA LEU A 86 28.74 -12.66 -27.12
C LEU A 86 27.77 -13.27 -28.15
N GLY A 87 26.75 -12.52 -28.59
CA GLY A 87 25.82 -12.99 -29.63
C GLY A 87 24.98 -14.19 -29.21
N GLU A 88 24.87 -14.47 -27.90
CA GLU A 88 24.05 -15.55 -27.36
C GLU A 88 22.55 -15.17 -27.48
N CYS A 89 22.02 -15.31 -28.70
CA CYS A 89 20.59 -15.29 -28.93
C CYS A 89 19.98 -16.59 -28.37
N ASP A 90 19.70 -16.61 -27.07
CA ASP A 90 18.90 -17.68 -26.45
C ASP A 90 17.46 -17.58 -27.01
N LYS A 91 17.25 -18.29 -28.13
CA LYS A 91 15.93 -18.51 -28.75
C LYS A 91 15.14 -19.57 -27.96
N GLY A 92 15.07 -19.47 -26.64
CA GLY A 92 14.52 -20.55 -25.81
C GLY A 92 13.33 -20.21 -24.91
N LYS A 93 13.22 -18.98 -24.36
CA LYS A 93 12.34 -18.76 -23.17
C LYS A 93 11.41 -17.55 -23.25
N LYS A 94 10.91 -17.20 -24.43
CA LYS A 94 9.93 -16.10 -24.62
C LYS A 94 8.46 -16.54 -24.50
N SER A 95 8.12 -17.77 -24.10
CA SER A 95 6.71 -18.19 -24.06
C SER A 95 5.96 -17.72 -22.81
N SER A 96 6.55 -17.77 -21.62
CA SER A 96 5.83 -17.51 -20.36
C SER A 96 5.63 -16.03 -20.04
N GLN A 97 6.60 -15.15 -20.33
CA GLN A 97 6.45 -13.71 -20.09
C GLN A 97 5.39 -13.08 -21.01
N ASN A 98 5.27 -13.58 -22.24
CA ASN A 98 4.25 -13.10 -23.18
C ASN A 98 2.84 -13.51 -22.75
N HIS A 99 2.66 -14.63 -22.04
CA HIS A 99 1.35 -15.04 -21.55
C HIS A 99 0.83 -14.09 -20.48
N VAL A 100 1.66 -13.82 -19.47
CA VAL A 100 1.34 -12.92 -18.36
C VAL A 100 1.06 -11.51 -18.87
N LEU A 101 1.88 -11.00 -19.79
CA LEU A 101 1.67 -9.67 -20.39
C LEU A 101 0.41 -9.62 -21.25
N LYS A 102 0.02 -10.72 -21.90
CA LYS A 102 -1.25 -10.82 -22.66
C LYS A 102 -2.46 -10.84 -21.74
N GLU A 103 -2.41 -11.61 -20.65
CA GLU A 103 -3.48 -11.65 -19.64
C GLU A 103 -3.71 -10.29 -19.02
N ILE A 104 -2.65 -9.64 -18.51
CA ILE A 104 -2.75 -8.30 -17.91
C ILE A 104 -3.32 -7.31 -18.93
N LYS A 105 -2.89 -7.37 -20.20
CA LYS A 105 -3.41 -6.49 -21.26
C LYS A 105 -4.88 -6.79 -21.61
N SER A 106 -5.33 -8.03 -21.51
CA SER A 106 -6.74 -8.38 -21.70
C SER A 106 -7.61 -7.94 -20.54
N SER A 107 -7.14 -8.09 -19.30
CA SER A 107 -7.87 -7.69 -18.10
C SER A 107 -7.96 -6.17 -17.95
N LEU A 108 -6.93 -5.44 -18.38
CA LEU A 108 -6.91 -3.97 -18.39
C LEU A 108 -7.57 -3.35 -19.62
N LYS A 109 -8.01 -4.16 -20.59
CA LYS A 109 -8.80 -3.67 -21.71
C LYS A 109 -10.20 -3.36 -21.18
N THR A 110 -10.50 -2.07 -21.05
CA THR A 110 -11.87 -1.60 -20.82
C THR A 110 -12.77 -2.22 -21.89
N VAL A 111 -13.85 -2.87 -21.47
CA VAL A 111 -14.86 -3.47 -22.33
C VAL A 111 -15.14 -2.53 -23.51
N PRO A 112 -15.00 -2.95 -24.78
CA PRO A 112 -15.47 -2.12 -25.87
C PRO A 112 -16.99 -2.12 -25.79
N GLU A 113 -17.55 -1.06 -25.21
CA GLU A 113 -18.95 -0.74 -25.45
C GLU A 113 -19.11 -0.55 -26.96
N LYS A 114 -19.88 -1.47 -27.53
CA LYS A 114 -20.47 -1.32 -28.85
C LYS A 114 -21.14 0.06 -28.88
N LYS A 115 -20.74 0.86 -29.86
CA LYS A 115 -21.32 2.17 -30.13
C LYS A 115 -22.84 2.06 -30.25
N MET A 116 -23.55 2.85 -29.45
CA MET A 116 -24.76 3.53 -29.92
C MET A 116 -24.76 4.92 -29.27
N GLU A 117 -24.78 5.95 -30.12
CA GLU A 117 -24.94 7.35 -29.75
C GLU A 117 -26.17 7.54 -28.86
N GLU A 118 -26.00 8.07 -27.67
CA GLU A 118 -26.28 9.47 -27.32
C GLU A 118 -26.11 9.61 -25.79
N SER A 119 -25.30 10.59 -25.39
CA SER A 119 -25.47 11.39 -24.16
C SER A 119 -25.95 10.67 -22.88
N SER A 120 -25.01 10.28 -22.00
CA SER A 120 -24.96 10.67 -20.57
C SER A 120 -24.16 9.65 -19.76
N ARG A 121 -22.85 9.90 -19.58
CA ARG A 121 -22.20 9.44 -18.35
C ARG A 121 -22.86 10.19 -17.19
N PRO A 122 -23.20 9.54 -16.06
CA PRO A 122 -23.67 10.27 -14.90
C PRO A 122 -22.59 11.28 -14.52
N SER A 123 -22.97 12.55 -14.44
CA SER A 123 -22.07 13.65 -14.08
C SER A 123 -21.40 13.29 -12.76
N THR A 124 -20.08 13.05 -12.79
CA THR A 124 -19.30 12.98 -11.56
C THR A 124 -19.53 14.30 -10.82
N PRO A 125 -19.83 14.28 -9.50
CA PRO A 125 -20.07 15.51 -8.75
C PRO A 125 -18.99 16.53 -9.10
N GLN A 126 -19.37 17.65 -9.73
CA GLN A 126 -18.41 18.64 -10.19
C GLN A 126 -17.60 19.09 -8.98
N ARG A 127 -16.34 18.63 -8.90
CA ARG A 127 -15.40 19.14 -7.91
C ARG A 127 -14.96 20.47 -8.49
N SER A 128 -15.77 21.51 -8.31
CA SER A 128 -15.54 22.85 -8.87
C SER A 128 -14.10 23.35 -8.63
N LEU A 129 -13.54 23.07 -7.45
CA LEU A 129 -12.14 23.36 -7.12
C LEU A 129 -11.13 22.55 -7.92
N HIS A 130 -11.41 21.26 -8.14
CA HIS A 130 -10.53 20.38 -8.89
C HIS A 130 -10.53 20.72 -10.38
N ASP A 131 -11.70 20.97 -10.95
CA ASP A 131 -11.84 21.31 -12.36
C ASP A 131 -11.19 22.68 -12.64
N SER A 132 -11.42 23.67 -11.77
CA SER A 132 -10.75 24.97 -11.85
C SER A 132 -9.23 24.87 -11.70
N LEU A 133 -8.71 24.01 -10.81
CA LEU A 133 -7.28 23.73 -10.70
C LEU A 133 -6.74 23.08 -11.98
N MET A 134 -7.47 22.13 -12.56
CA MET A 134 -7.04 21.44 -13.77
C MET A 134 -7.07 22.36 -15.00
N ASP A 135 -8.03 23.29 -15.09
CA ASP A 135 -8.04 24.36 -16.09
C ASP A 135 -6.85 25.31 -15.93
N ALA A 136 -6.53 25.71 -14.69
CA ALA A 136 -5.38 26.55 -14.40
C ALA A 136 -4.05 25.86 -14.77
N ILE A 137 -3.91 24.56 -14.49
CA ILE A 137 -2.73 23.77 -14.87
C ILE A 137 -2.62 23.68 -16.39
N ARG A 138 -3.72 23.34 -17.08
CA ARG A 138 -3.77 23.27 -18.55
C ARG A 138 -3.41 24.60 -19.21
N GLY A 139 -3.84 25.71 -18.62
CA GLY A 139 -3.54 27.08 -19.08
C GLY A 139 -2.18 27.63 -18.62
N SER A 140 -1.45 26.92 -17.75
CA SER A 140 -0.17 27.38 -17.23
C SER A 140 0.96 27.23 -18.25
N SER A 141 2.01 28.03 -18.10
CA SER A 141 3.20 27.95 -18.95
C SER A 141 4.46 28.27 -18.17
N ILE A 142 5.57 27.62 -18.51
CA ILE A 142 6.89 27.92 -17.93
C ILE A 142 7.30 29.39 -18.12
N ARG A 143 6.69 30.09 -19.09
CA ARG A 143 6.85 31.53 -19.31
C ARG A 143 6.30 32.39 -18.17
N GLN A 144 5.36 31.88 -17.38
CA GLN A 144 4.80 32.56 -16.20
C GLN A 144 5.75 32.49 -14.98
N LEU A 145 6.81 31.68 -15.05
CA LEU A 145 7.80 31.58 -13.97
C LEU A 145 8.86 32.69 -14.09
N LYS A 146 9.33 33.16 -12.94
CA LYS A 146 10.45 34.12 -12.87
C LYS A 146 11.72 33.45 -13.41
N ARG A 147 12.33 34.05 -14.43
CA ARG A 147 13.64 33.59 -14.94
C ARG A 147 14.71 33.81 -13.87
N VAL A 148 15.43 32.74 -13.54
CA VAL A 148 16.63 32.81 -12.72
C VAL A 148 17.81 32.59 -13.67
N SER A 149 18.51 33.66 -14.01
CA SER A 149 19.77 33.58 -14.74
C SER A 149 20.89 33.47 -13.71
N ASN A 150 21.45 32.27 -13.56
CA ASN A 150 22.74 32.12 -12.88
C ASN A 150 23.81 32.70 -13.82
N LEU A 151 24.13 33.98 -13.67
CA LEU A 151 25.34 34.58 -14.21
C LEU A 151 26.39 34.58 -13.11
N SER A 152 27.35 33.66 -13.21
CA SER A 152 28.68 33.82 -12.60
C SER A 152 29.72 33.20 -13.52
N PRO A 153 30.87 33.87 -13.72
CA PRO A 153 31.60 33.85 -14.97
C PRO A 153 32.64 32.74 -15.06
N ALA A 154 33.01 32.45 -16.31
CA ALA A 154 34.27 31.92 -16.80
C ALA A 154 35.32 31.53 -15.73
N ALA A 155 35.60 30.23 -15.64
CA ALA A 155 36.94 29.76 -15.33
C ALA A 155 37.54 29.18 -16.62
N GLN A 156 38.06 30.07 -17.46
CA GLN A 156 39.13 29.72 -18.39
C GLN A 156 40.44 29.68 -17.59
N ILE A 157 41.06 28.50 -17.53
CA ILE A 157 42.49 28.21 -17.84
C ILE A 157 43.54 28.77 -16.84
N PRO A 158 44.68 28.10 -16.56
CA PRO A 158 45.38 27.09 -17.36
C PRO A 158 45.45 25.66 -16.83
#